data_AF-A0AAD5YUF4-F1
#
_entry.id   AF-A0AAD5YUF4-F1
#
_cell.length_a   1.000
_cell.length_b   1.000
_cell.length_c   1.000
_cell.angle_alpha   90.00
_cell.angle_beta   90.00
_cell.angle_gamma   90.00
#
_symmetry.space_group_name_H-M   'P 1'
#
loop_
_entity.id
_entity.type
_entity.pdbx_description
1 polymer ?
#
loop_
_entity_poly.entity_id
_entity_poly.type
_entity_poly.pdbx_seq_one_letter_code
_entity_poly.pdbx_strand_id
1 'polypeptide(L)'
;METTFSSFPLTSLTSWSKQHIHDIFEASSDDEALRALDKTFARDVEASVNGKPIRYQDIQGMVLGLRKGSRLRVSWQQARESPRDPSTNSSGAFSGTYIIRGIQRLMPGSDRPVEFERHKTVQVHLLVELDALIVATLTAALNTSITPFKAGKLSSKTPTTRIQDSTPSGSSASANYRLLYRGALSLPDSYLLLDGLTFSARLESPTKHHLLENPLALALESMRGRQSLRFLGTVKLRDVWLDESGNVEMDIHPRAALSRVYFENIFCLLPFPPASTSQLYVADSPAGTRSELGIKIALGDTDGPDTTHIIVFGQVTSPTARSIKLRVARITSHPPPKSLPRVPRPDDPTPRRPPIAFGRTKSIGAGALKRTASSSSSVLALHQENGVSSKKLKLTANAEKHQPKPLTGDKVFKVPPLPGKARGKGKEKEDVFGPRPLFKKISTGDVSENGQDADENELERANKKFHQKCNLGAFA
;
A
#
# COMPACT_ATOMS: atom_id res chain seq x y z
N MET A 1 46.65 17.14 29.02
CA MET A 1 45.91 18.33 28.57
C MET A 1 44.44 17.96 28.54
N GLU A 2 43.70 18.30 29.59
CA GLU A 2 42.26 18.08 29.66
C GLU A 2 41.58 19.06 28.71
N THR A 3 40.94 18.53 27.67
CA THR A 3 40.13 19.32 26.74
C THR A 3 38.79 19.58 27.40
N THR A 4 38.61 20.79 27.94
CA THR A 4 37.34 21.27 28.45
C THR A 4 36.37 21.47 27.28
N PHE A 5 35.55 20.46 26.99
CA PHE A 5 34.46 20.59 26.03
C PHE A 5 33.38 21.50 26.61
N SER A 6 33.42 22.78 26.22
CA SER A 6 32.31 23.72 26.38
C SER A 6 31.11 23.17 25.60
N SER A 7 30.22 22.45 26.28
CA SER A 7 28.94 22.02 25.74
C SER A 7 27.98 23.20 25.84
N PHE A 8 27.85 23.97 24.76
CA PHE A 8 26.70 24.85 24.62
C PHE A 8 25.46 23.94 24.48
N PRO A 9 24.46 24.03 25.37
CA PRO A 9 23.25 23.24 25.26
C PRO A 9 22.51 23.68 24.00
N LEU A 10 22.62 22.89 22.93
CA LEU A 10 21.87 23.12 21.71
C LEU A 10 20.40 22.80 22.02
N THR A 11 19.56 23.82 21.92
CA THR A 11 18.17 23.83 22.39
C THR A 11 17.21 23.02 21.53
N SER A 12 17.61 22.60 20.32
CA SER A 12 16.82 21.74 19.43
C SER A 12 17.69 21.02 18.40
N LEU A 13 17.20 19.88 17.86
CA LEU A 13 17.86 19.17 16.76
C LEU A 13 17.92 20.03 15.50
N THR A 14 16.93 20.89 15.31
CA THR A 14 16.91 21.89 14.23
C THR A 14 18.09 22.86 14.34
N SER A 15 18.33 23.44 15.53
CA SER A 15 19.45 24.36 15.74
C SER A 15 20.78 23.66 15.57
N TRP A 16 20.92 22.44 16.10
CA TRP A 16 22.11 21.60 15.92
C TRP A 16 22.38 21.34 14.43
N SER A 17 21.36 20.91 13.68
CA SER A 17 21.49 20.59 12.25
C SER A 17 21.86 21.80 11.42
N LYS A 18 21.25 22.97 11.69
CA LYS A 18 21.58 24.21 11.00
C LYS A 18 23.05 24.57 11.21
N GLN A 19 23.48 24.62 12.48
CA GLN A 19 24.85 24.99 12.83
C GLN A 19 25.88 24.08 12.17
N HIS A 20 25.73 22.77 12.34
CA HIS A 20 26.71 21.79 11.83
C HIS A 20 26.79 21.77 10.30
N ILE A 21 25.67 21.96 9.58
CA ILE A 21 25.69 22.06 8.12
C ILE A 21 26.36 23.37 7.66
N HIS A 22 26.14 24.49 8.36
CA HIS A 22 26.88 25.72 8.11
C HIS A 22 28.38 25.53 8.35
N ASP A 23 28.78 24.94 9.47
CA ASP A 23 30.19 24.69 9.83
C ASP A 23 30.91 23.86 8.75
N ILE A 24 30.26 22.85 8.16
CA ILE A 24 30.86 22.02 7.11
C ILE A 24 31.01 22.78 5.79
N PHE A 25 29.91 23.37 5.28
CA PHE A 25 29.92 23.92 3.92
C PHE A 25 30.47 25.35 3.85
N GLU A 26 30.29 26.16 4.89
CA GLU A 26 30.72 27.56 4.94
C GLU A 26 32.08 27.77 5.64
N ALA A 27 32.76 26.69 6.04
CA ALA A 27 34.12 26.73 6.57
C ALA A 27 35.06 27.58 5.69
N SER A 28 36.01 28.28 6.31
CA SER A 28 36.97 29.14 5.62
C SER A 28 38.06 28.37 4.88
N SER A 29 38.37 27.16 5.35
CA SER A 29 39.39 26.27 4.76
C SER A 29 38.91 24.82 4.69
N ASP A 30 39.61 24.01 3.90
CA ASP A 30 39.31 22.58 3.76
C ASP A 30 39.59 21.81 5.05
N ASP A 31 40.64 22.17 5.80
CA ASP A 31 40.94 21.59 7.11
C ASP A 31 39.86 21.91 8.15
N GLU A 32 39.31 23.12 8.12
CA GLU A 32 38.17 23.50 8.98
C GLU A 32 36.91 22.71 8.60
N ALA A 33 36.63 22.55 7.31
CA ALA A 33 35.51 21.74 6.83
C ALA A 33 35.64 20.26 7.28
N LEU A 34 36.85 19.67 7.18
CA LEU A 34 37.11 18.30 7.62
C LEU A 34 36.96 18.14 9.13
N ARG A 35 37.44 19.11 9.93
CA ARG A 35 37.21 19.12 11.39
C ARG A 35 35.73 19.25 11.75
N ALA A 36 34.99 20.09 11.04
CA ALA A 36 33.54 20.20 11.20
C ALA A 36 32.84 18.89 10.84
N LEU A 37 33.32 18.18 9.81
CA LEU A 37 32.80 16.87 9.41
C LEU A 37 33.06 15.80 10.48
N ASP A 38 34.28 15.75 11.03
CA ASP A 38 34.67 14.85 12.13
C ASP A 38 33.86 15.12 13.40
N LYS A 39 33.49 16.38 13.65
CA LYS A 39 32.63 16.77 14.78
C LYS A 39 31.16 16.40 14.56
N THR A 40 30.72 16.31 13.31
CA THR A 40 29.30 16.13 12.95
C THR A 40 28.93 14.67 12.73
N PHE A 41 29.82 13.87 12.14
CA PHE A 41 29.54 12.48 11.78
C PHE A 41 30.52 11.53 12.44
N ALA A 42 30.01 10.37 12.87
CA ALA A 42 30.85 9.27 13.33
C ALA A 42 31.67 8.69 12.16
N ARG A 43 32.85 8.14 12.44
CA ARG A 43 33.75 7.58 11.41
C ARG A 43 33.19 6.33 10.74
N ASP A 44 32.29 5.64 11.42
CA ASP A 44 31.55 4.45 11.00
C ASP A 44 30.13 4.78 10.51
N VAL A 45 29.86 6.04 10.15
CA VAL A 45 28.57 6.46 9.61
C VAL A 45 28.16 5.61 8.40
N GLU A 46 26.96 5.04 8.47
CA GLU A 46 26.33 4.36 7.34
C GLU A 46 25.67 5.38 6.42
N ALA A 47 26.20 5.52 5.21
CA ALA A 47 25.68 6.45 4.22
C ALA A 47 25.54 5.78 2.85
N SER A 48 24.57 6.25 2.04
CA SER A 48 24.43 5.82 0.65
C SER A 48 24.11 6.99 -0.28
N VAL A 49 24.56 6.88 -1.53
CA VAL A 49 24.28 7.86 -2.59
C VAL A 49 23.72 7.11 -3.78
N ASN A 50 22.49 7.44 -4.18
CA ASN A 50 21.76 6.73 -5.23
C ASN A 50 21.69 5.21 -4.97
N GLY A 51 21.49 4.82 -3.71
CA GLY A 51 21.42 3.41 -3.28
C GLY A 51 22.78 2.70 -3.19
N LYS A 52 23.88 3.34 -3.59
CA LYS A 52 25.23 2.79 -3.42
C LYS A 52 25.79 3.19 -2.05
N PRO A 53 26.18 2.25 -1.19
CA PRO A 53 26.81 2.58 0.09
C PRO A 53 28.12 3.35 -0.16
N ILE A 54 28.40 4.33 0.69
CA ILE A 54 29.61 5.15 0.65
C ILE A 54 30.24 5.20 2.04
N ARG A 55 31.57 5.29 2.08
CA ARG A 55 32.34 5.37 3.33
C ARG A 55 32.53 6.81 3.76
N TYR A 56 32.93 7.01 5.01
CA TYR A 56 33.27 8.33 5.55
C TYR A 56 34.26 9.12 4.69
N GLN A 57 35.30 8.46 4.17
CA GLN A 57 36.28 9.06 3.26
C GLN A 57 35.66 9.56 1.95
N ASP A 58 34.63 8.86 1.45
CA ASP A 58 33.90 9.27 0.25
C ASP A 58 33.06 10.53 0.54
N ILE A 59 32.51 10.67 1.76
CA ILE A 59 31.83 11.90 2.22
C ILE A 59 32.81 13.08 2.25
N GLN A 60 34.01 12.90 2.83
CA GLN A 60 35.05 13.92 2.83
C GLN A 60 35.41 14.35 1.40
N GLY A 61 35.66 13.39 0.51
CA GLY A 61 35.95 13.66 -0.91
C GLY A 61 34.83 14.41 -1.62
N MET A 62 33.56 14.10 -1.34
CA MET A 62 32.42 14.83 -1.90
C MET A 62 32.32 16.27 -1.39
N VAL A 63 32.55 16.51 -0.10
CA VAL A 63 32.51 17.86 0.48
C VAL A 63 33.65 18.72 -0.08
N LEU A 64 34.87 18.20 -0.07
CA LEU A 64 36.03 18.89 -0.67
C LEU A 64 35.84 19.13 -2.17
N GLY A 65 35.28 18.16 -2.88
CA GLY A 65 34.95 18.29 -4.30
C GLY A 65 33.93 19.39 -4.60
N LEU A 66 32.98 19.65 -3.69
CA LEU A 66 32.05 20.77 -3.81
C LEU A 66 32.70 22.11 -3.47
N ARG A 67 33.67 22.12 -2.56
CA ARG A 67 34.34 23.34 -2.08
C ARG A 67 35.47 23.81 -2.99
N LYS A 68 36.04 22.93 -3.82
CA LYS A 68 37.21 23.22 -4.65
C LYS A 68 37.04 24.50 -5.50
N GLY A 69 37.72 25.56 -5.08
CA GLY A 69 37.72 26.86 -5.77
C GLY A 69 36.47 27.71 -5.56
N SER A 70 35.59 27.36 -4.62
CA SER A 70 34.33 28.05 -4.38
C SER A 70 34.06 28.31 -2.91
N ARG A 71 33.59 29.51 -2.60
CA ARG A 71 33.02 29.84 -1.28
C ARG A 71 31.55 29.47 -1.28
N LEU A 72 31.21 28.36 -0.62
CA LEU A 72 29.83 27.89 -0.56
C LEU A 72 29.02 28.69 0.47
N ARG A 73 27.71 28.76 0.23
CA ARG A 73 26.72 29.27 1.20
C ARG A 73 25.55 28.32 1.31
N VAL A 74 25.02 28.14 2.51
CA VAL A 74 23.86 27.30 2.79
C VAL A 74 22.67 28.17 3.16
N SER A 75 21.52 27.89 2.56
CA SER A 75 20.25 28.51 2.95
C SER A 75 19.21 27.43 3.22
N TRP A 76 18.71 27.39 4.45
CA TRP A 76 17.62 26.50 4.84
C TRP A 76 16.29 27.05 4.32
N GLN A 77 15.55 26.23 3.59
CA GLN A 77 14.23 26.58 3.05
C GLN A 77 13.13 26.11 3.99
N GLN A 78 13.24 24.87 4.47
CA GLN A 78 12.30 24.29 5.43
C GLN A 78 13.07 23.47 6.45
N ALA A 79 12.65 23.53 7.70
CA ALA A 79 13.16 22.72 8.79
C ALA A 79 12.00 22.39 9.71
N ARG A 80 11.69 21.11 9.84
CA ARG A 80 10.58 20.61 10.66
C ARG A 80 11.11 19.53 11.58
N GLU A 81 10.93 19.75 12.87
CA GLU A 81 11.17 18.76 13.91
C GLU A 81 9.83 18.13 14.28
N SER A 82 9.80 16.80 14.32
CA SER A 82 8.68 16.03 14.85
C SER A 82 9.06 15.63 16.26
N PRO A 83 8.35 16.13 17.29
CA PRO A 83 8.62 15.79 18.67
C PRO A 83 8.60 14.28 18.86
N ARG A 84 9.36 13.81 19.85
CA ARG A 84 9.24 12.44 20.33
C ARG A 84 7.84 12.27 20.95
N ASP A 85 7.06 11.35 20.40
CA ASP A 85 5.76 11.01 20.96
C ASP A 85 5.80 9.58 21.52
N PRO A 86 5.80 9.42 22.86
CA PRO A 86 5.86 8.12 23.51
C PRO A 86 4.61 7.27 23.27
N SER A 87 3.47 7.88 22.90
CA SER A 87 2.23 7.14 22.62
C SER A 87 2.27 6.43 21.26
N THR A 88 3.02 6.96 20.30
CA THR A 88 3.18 6.41 18.95
C THR A 88 4.49 5.62 18.75
N ASN A 89 5.31 5.48 19.80
CA ASN A 89 6.69 4.97 19.70
C ASN A 89 7.54 5.71 18.65
N SER A 90 7.21 6.96 18.33
CA SER A 90 8.00 7.75 17.40
C SER A 90 9.25 8.26 18.13
N SER A 91 10.43 7.95 17.60
CA SER A 91 11.71 8.26 18.24
C SER A 91 12.14 9.73 18.07
N GLY A 92 11.27 10.57 17.53
CA GLY A 92 11.59 11.93 17.09
C GLY A 92 12.31 11.89 15.74
N ALA A 93 11.97 12.84 14.87
CA ALA A 93 12.57 12.94 13.54
C ALA A 93 12.74 14.41 13.15
N PHE A 94 13.84 14.72 12.47
CA PHE A 94 14.02 16.02 11.84
C PHE A 94 14.01 15.83 10.33
N SER A 95 13.25 16.67 9.63
CA SER A 95 13.30 16.76 8.18
C SER A 95 13.46 18.20 7.76
N GLY A 96 14.29 18.43 6.75
CA GLY A 96 14.45 19.77 6.20
C GLY A 96 14.95 19.77 4.77
N THR A 97 14.85 20.94 4.15
CA THR A 97 15.40 21.22 2.84
C THR A 97 16.30 22.44 2.91
N TYR A 98 17.45 22.37 2.26
CA TYR A 98 18.41 23.47 2.16
C TYR A 98 19.02 23.54 0.77
N ILE A 99 19.55 24.71 0.41
CA ILE A 99 20.19 24.99 -0.87
C ILE A 99 21.64 25.37 -0.60
N ILE A 100 22.56 24.67 -1.28
CA ILE A 100 23.99 25.02 -1.33
C ILE A 100 24.24 25.87 -2.58
N ARG A 101 24.71 27.10 -2.38
CA ARG A 101 25.05 28.08 -3.43
C ARG A 101 26.56 28.27 -3.54
N GLY A 102 27.01 28.95 -4.60
CA GLY A 102 28.41 29.24 -4.83
C GLY A 102 29.18 28.11 -5.52
N ILE A 103 28.54 27.01 -5.92
CA ILE A 103 29.25 25.87 -6.52
C ILE A 103 29.71 26.27 -7.91
N GLN A 104 31.02 26.25 -8.15
CA GLN A 104 31.58 26.59 -9.45
C GLN A 104 31.93 25.32 -10.23
N ARG A 105 31.47 25.21 -11.49
CA ARG A 105 31.86 24.12 -12.38
C ARG A 105 32.19 24.63 -13.78
N LEU A 106 33.29 24.11 -14.33
CA LEU A 106 33.62 24.32 -15.74
C LEU A 106 32.65 23.49 -16.60
N MET A 107 31.92 24.15 -17.50
CA MET A 107 31.05 23.46 -18.44
C MET A 107 31.83 23.08 -19.70
N PRO A 108 31.54 21.93 -20.34
CA PRO A 108 32.14 21.60 -21.63
C PRO A 108 31.91 22.74 -22.64
N GLY A 109 32.99 23.31 -23.16
CA GLY A 109 32.95 24.44 -24.10
C GLY A 109 32.89 25.84 -23.48
N SER A 110 32.96 25.98 -22.15
CA SER A 110 33.11 27.27 -21.47
C SER A 110 34.44 27.33 -20.73
N ASP A 111 35.27 28.33 -21.03
CA ASP A 111 36.52 28.60 -20.28
C ASP A 111 36.27 29.25 -18.92
N ARG A 112 35.02 29.69 -18.67
CA ARG A 112 34.62 30.30 -17.40
C ARG A 112 33.82 29.31 -16.56
N PRO A 113 34.10 29.22 -15.24
CA PRO A 113 33.27 28.46 -14.33
C PRO A 113 31.87 29.08 -14.26
N VAL A 114 30.85 28.23 -14.34
CA VAL A 114 29.45 28.61 -14.16
C VAL A 114 29.04 28.29 -12.73
N GLU A 115 28.25 29.18 -12.13
CA GLU A 115 27.70 28.97 -10.78
C GLU A 115 26.46 28.06 -10.82
N PHE A 116 26.43 27.11 -9.90
CA PHE A 116 25.35 26.16 -9.71
C PHE A 116 24.84 26.23 -8.27
N GLU A 117 23.56 25.92 -8.13
CA GLU A 117 22.94 25.66 -6.84
C GLU A 117 22.59 24.18 -6.73
N ARG A 118 22.72 23.63 -5.53
CA ARG A 118 22.37 22.23 -5.23
C ARG A 118 21.32 22.20 -4.15
N HIS A 119 20.14 21.73 -4.51
CA HIS A 119 19.03 21.52 -3.58
C HIS A 119 19.22 20.19 -2.84
N LYS A 120 18.97 20.20 -1.53
CA LYS A 120 19.17 19.07 -0.65
C LYS A 120 17.98 18.89 0.27
N THR A 121 17.61 17.64 0.46
CA THR A 121 16.64 17.21 1.47
C THR A 121 17.38 16.33 2.47
N VAL A 122 17.14 16.58 3.75
CA VAL A 122 17.71 15.80 4.84
C VAL A 122 16.58 15.24 5.70
N GLN A 123 16.74 13.99 6.10
CA GLN A 123 15.94 13.35 7.13
C GLN A 123 16.89 12.73 8.16
N VAL A 124 16.73 13.12 9.41
CA VAL A 124 17.44 12.58 10.56
C VAL A 124 16.42 11.80 11.36
N HIS A 125 16.68 10.50 11.53
CA HIS A 125 15.95 9.68 12.49
C HIS A 125 16.84 9.53 13.72
N LEU A 126 16.29 9.90 14.88
CA LEU A 126 16.94 9.60 16.15
C LEU A 126 16.64 8.14 16.47
N LEU A 127 17.64 7.28 16.57
CA LEU A 127 17.46 5.96 17.14
C LEU A 127 17.80 6.05 18.63
N VAL A 128 16.90 5.59 19.48
CA VAL A 128 17.19 5.47 20.92
C VAL A 128 17.94 4.15 21.08
N GLU A 129 19.25 4.20 21.27
CA GLU A 129 19.98 3.11 21.91
C GLU A 129 20.06 3.43 23.41
N LEU A 130 19.59 2.49 24.24
CA LEU A 130 19.77 2.58 25.68
C LEU A 130 21.28 2.60 25.97
N ASP A 131 21.69 3.60 26.76
CA ASP A 131 23.04 3.92 27.22
C ASP A 131 23.94 4.75 26.27
N ALA A 132 23.90 6.07 26.49
CA ALA A 132 24.92 7.09 26.19
C ALA A 132 25.36 7.35 24.73
N LEU A 133 24.81 6.69 23.71
CA LEU A 133 25.14 6.98 22.31
C LEU A 133 23.89 7.36 21.50
N ILE A 134 23.77 8.65 21.12
CA ILE A 134 22.77 9.06 20.13
C ILE A 134 23.26 8.57 18.77
N VAL A 135 22.72 7.44 18.30
CA VAL A 135 22.91 6.99 16.93
C VAL A 135 21.93 7.75 16.04
N ALA A 136 22.40 8.84 15.44
CA ALA A 136 21.65 9.55 14.42
C ALA A 136 21.87 8.87 13.08
N THR A 137 20.88 8.14 12.58
CA THR A 137 20.91 7.64 11.20
C THR A 137 20.53 8.79 10.28
N LEU A 138 21.54 9.44 9.69
CA LEU A 138 21.35 10.48 8.69
C LEU A 138 21.00 9.82 7.35
N THR A 139 19.71 9.71 7.03
CA THR A 139 19.29 9.37 5.67
C THR A 139 19.27 10.66 4.84
N ALA A 140 20.44 11.08 4.39
CA ALA A 140 20.55 12.13 3.39
C ALA A 140 20.26 11.53 2.01
N ALA A 141 18.99 11.56 1.60
CA ALA A 141 18.65 11.32 0.20
C ALA A 141 19.25 12.47 -0.62
N LEU A 142 20.43 12.24 -1.21
CA LEU A 142 21.05 13.18 -2.15
C LEU A 142 20.28 13.16 -3.49
N ASN A 143 18.97 13.44 -3.46
CA ASN A 143 18.23 13.84 -4.66
C ASN A 143 18.87 15.15 -5.13
N THR A 144 19.64 15.03 -6.20
CA THR A 144 20.55 16.06 -6.67
C THR A 144 19.97 16.65 -7.94
N SER A 145 19.08 17.64 -7.81
CA SER A 145 18.81 18.53 -8.93
C SER A 145 19.91 19.59 -8.95
N ILE A 146 20.79 19.51 -9.94
CA ILE A 146 21.72 20.60 -10.26
C ILE A 146 21.00 21.47 -11.26
N THR A 147 20.67 22.69 -10.86
CA THR A 147 20.11 23.69 -11.77
C THR A 147 21.16 24.78 -11.97
N PRO A 148 21.53 25.10 -13.23
CA PRO A 148 22.35 26.28 -13.48
C PRO A 148 21.63 27.49 -12.90
N PHE A 149 22.38 28.38 -12.25
CA PHE A 149 21.81 29.63 -11.78
C PHE A 149 21.27 30.40 -12.99
N LYS A 150 19.94 30.60 -13.03
CA LYS A 150 19.26 31.14 -14.21
C LYS A 150 19.42 32.66 -14.22
N ALA A 151 20.55 33.13 -14.73
CA ALA A 151 20.64 34.48 -15.28
C ALA A 151 19.67 34.58 -16.47
N GLY A 152 18.96 35.70 -16.59
CA GLY A 152 17.78 35.88 -17.43
C GLY A 152 17.86 35.31 -18.87
N LYS A 153 16.89 34.43 -19.14
CA LYS A 153 16.11 34.19 -20.39
C LYS A 153 16.80 34.36 -21.76
N LEU A 154 17.01 33.26 -22.48
CA LEU A 154 16.77 33.17 -23.93
C LEU A 154 16.35 31.73 -24.32
N SER A 155 15.39 31.63 -25.26
CA SER A 155 14.66 30.42 -25.64
C SER A 155 15.19 29.84 -26.96
N SER A 156 15.38 28.52 -27.03
CA SER A 156 15.46 27.80 -28.31
C SER A 156 14.77 26.43 -28.20
N LYS A 157 14.03 26.06 -29.26
CA LYS A 157 13.22 24.84 -29.42
C LYS A 157 13.94 23.86 -30.35
N THR A 158 13.80 22.55 -30.10
CA THR A 158 14.12 21.47 -31.07
C THR A 158 13.32 20.18 -30.74
N PRO A 159 13.20 19.19 -31.66
CA PRO A 159 11.94 18.49 -31.91
C PRO A 159 11.93 17.01 -31.48
N THR A 160 10.72 16.50 -31.30
CA THR A 160 10.39 15.12 -30.87
C THR A 160 10.37 14.16 -32.06
N THR A 161 11.07 13.03 -31.94
CA THR A 161 11.00 11.89 -32.88
C THR A 161 10.26 10.72 -32.23
N ARG A 162 9.29 10.15 -32.95
CA ARG A 162 8.33 9.13 -32.51
C ARG A 162 8.81 7.74 -32.95
N ILE A 163 8.95 6.80 -32.00
CA ILE A 163 9.27 5.39 -32.28
C ILE A 163 8.03 4.53 -31.99
N GLN A 164 7.71 3.61 -32.91
CA GLN A 164 6.60 2.67 -32.85
C GLN A 164 7.06 1.36 -32.18
N ASP A 165 6.28 0.86 -31.21
CA ASP A 165 6.52 -0.40 -30.52
C ASP A 165 5.73 -1.55 -31.18
N SER A 166 6.43 -2.64 -31.51
CA SER A 166 5.88 -3.90 -32.00
C SER A 166 5.72 -4.92 -30.86
N THR A 167 4.55 -5.56 -30.79
CA THR A 167 4.15 -6.53 -29.75
C THR A 167 4.66 -7.95 -30.08
N PRO A 168 5.32 -8.68 -29.15
CA PRO A 168 5.61 -10.10 -29.35
C PRO A 168 4.51 -10.99 -28.74
N SER A 169 3.99 -11.92 -29.54
CA SER A 169 3.10 -13.01 -29.12
C SER A 169 3.92 -14.20 -28.62
N GLY A 170 3.76 -14.58 -27.35
CA GLY A 170 4.39 -15.77 -26.77
C GLY A 170 3.44 -16.52 -25.85
N SER A 171 3.08 -17.74 -26.24
CA SER A 171 2.12 -18.65 -25.61
C SER A 171 2.67 -19.32 -24.35
N SER A 172 2.70 -18.61 -23.22
CA SER A 172 2.60 -19.28 -21.91
C SER A 172 1.12 -19.44 -21.59
N ALA A 173 0.72 -20.50 -20.86
CA ALA A 173 -0.62 -20.63 -20.32
C ALA A 173 -0.90 -19.38 -19.47
N SER A 174 -1.53 -18.38 -20.09
CA SER A 174 -1.61 -17.04 -19.56
C SER A 174 -2.65 -17.09 -18.47
N ALA A 175 -2.20 -17.08 -17.22
CA ALA A 175 -3.06 -16.98 -16.06
C ALA A 175 -4.17 -15.97 -16.36
N ASN A 176 -5.41 -16.43 -16.48
CA ASN A 176 -6.50 -15.55 -16.85
C ASN A 176 -6.71 -14.56 -15.70
N TYR A 177 -6.27 -13.32 -15.92
CA TYR A 177 -6.46 -12.22 -14.98
C TYR A 177 -7.67 -11.40 -15.40
N ARG A 178 -8.56 -11.09 -14.46
CA ARG A 178 -9.60 -10.06 -14.66
C ARG A 178 -9.20 -8.80 -13.94
N LEU A 179 -9.09 -7.72 -14.70
CA LEU A 179 -8.94 -6.38 -14.15
C LEU A 179 -10.18 -6.03 -13.32
N LEU A 180 -9.99 -5.62 -12.06
CA LEU A 180 -11.07 -5.19 -11.17
C LEU A 180 -11.14 -3.67 -11.09
N TYR A 181 -10.02 -3.02 -10.79
CA TYR A 181 -9.90 -1.58 -10.66
C TYR A 181 -8.54 -1.10 -11.18
N ARG A 182 -8.51 0.09 -11.78
CA ARG A 182 -7.28 0.79 -12.19
C ARG A 182 -7.42 2.27 -11.82
N GLY A 183 -6.50 2.81 -11.05
CA GLY A 183 -6.58 4.20 -10.59
C GLY A 183 -5.45 4.58 -9.64
N ALA A 184 -5.75 5.46 -8.69
CA ALA A 184 -4.81 5.95 -7.69
C ALA A 184 -5.29 5.71 -6.24
N LEU A 185 -4.41 5.96 -5.27
CA LEU A 185 -4.76 6.14 -3.87
C LEU A 185 -4.58 7.62 -3.47
N SER A 186 -5.60 8.22 -2.87
CA SER A 186 -5.54 9.58 -2.35
C SER A 186 -5.08 9.56 -0.88
N LEU A 187 -3.96 10.22 -0.60
CA LEU A 187 -3.48 10.43 0.77
C LEU A 187 -4.25 11.58 1.44
N PRO A 188 -4.71 11.42 2.69
CA PRO A 188 -5.61 12.38 3.35
C PRO A 188 -4.97 13.77 3.55
N ASP A 189 -3.66 13.84 3.80
CA ASP A 189 -3.03 15.08 4.24
C ASP A 189 -2.27 15.84 3.14
N SER A 190 -1.85 15.16 2.09
CA SER A 190 -0.87 15.71 1.13
C SER A 190 -1.47 16.08 -0.22
N TYR A 191 -2.78 15.82 -0.45
CA TYR A 191 -3.43 15.85 -1.78
C TYR A 191 -2.66 15.04 -2.85
N LEU A 192 -1.70 14.22 -2.43
CA LEU A 192 -0.84 13.46 -3.31
C LEU A 192 -1.55 12.18 -3.68
N LEU A 193 -1.62 11.92 -4.99
CA LEU A 193 -2.18 10.71 -5.55
C LEU A 193 -1.06 9.71 -5.83
N LEU A 194 -1.15 8.54 -5.22
CA LEU A 194 -0.32 7.39 -5.57
C LEU A 194 -0.97 6.67 -6.76
N ASP A 195 -0.59 7.05 -7.97
CA ASP A 195 -1.18 6.59 -9.22
C ASP A 195 -0.61 5.26 -9.72
N GLY A 196 -1.12 4.78 -10.87
CA GLY A 196 -0.62 3.58 -11.53
C GLY A 196 -0.94 2.26 -10.80
N LEU A 197 -1.96 2.25 -9.94
CA LEU A 197 -2.37 1.05 -9.21
C LEU A 197 -3.38 0.26 -10.02
N THR A 198 -3.18 -1.06 -10.08
CA THR A 198 -4.03 -1.99 -10.81
C THR A 198 -4.38 -3.15 -9.90
N PHE A 199 -5.66 -3.46 -9.77
CA PHE A 199 -6.16 -4.58 -8.97
C PHE A 199 -6.70 -5.64 -9.92
N SER A 200 -6.24 -6.87 -9.78
CA SER A 200 -6.62 -7.99 -10.65
C SER A 200 -6.98 -9.23 -9.83
N ALA A 201 -7.93 -10.02 -10.33
CA ALA A 201 -8.25 -11.33 -9.78
C ALA A 201 -7.76 -12.44 -10.70
N ARG A 202 -7.19 -13.50 -10.13
CA ARG A 202 -6.83 -14.72 -10.87
C ARG A 202 -8.05 -15.61 -11.06
N LEU A 203 -8.39 -15.95 -12.31
CA LEU A 203 -9.52 -16.82 -12.66
C LEU A 203 -9.15 -18.31 -12.63
N GLU A 204 -7.87 -18.66 -12.64
CA GLU A 204 -7.41 -20.05 -12.78
C GLU A 204 -7.36 -20.84 -11.48
N SER A 205 -7.96 -20.35 -10.40
CA SER A 205 -8.03 -21.18 -9.20
C SER A 205 -8.97 -22.37 -9.47
N PRO A 206 -8.52 -23.62 -9.33
CA PRO A 206 -9.35 -24.81 -9.56
C PRO A 206 -10.52 -24.91 -8.55
N THR A 207 -10.47 -24.10 -7.49
CA THR A 207 -11.62 -23.83 -6.63
C THR A 207 -12.58 -22.91 -7.39
N LYS A 208 -13.77 -23.44 -7.72
CA LYS A 208 -14.83 -22.81 -8.52
C LYS A 208 -15.45 -21.55 -7.90
N HIS A 209 -14.65 -20.64 -7.35
CA HIS A 209 -15.16 -19.36 -6.88
C HIS A 209 -15.48 -18.50 -8.10
N HIS A 210 -16.75 -18.52 -8.49
CA HIS A 210 -17.27 -17.60 -9.48
C HIS A 210 -16.98 -16.17 -9.00
N LEU A 211 -16.48 -15.31 -9.88
CA LEU A 211 -16.24 -13.88 -9.58
C LEU A 211 -17.46 -13.20 -8.95
N LEU A 212 -18.66 -13.68 -9.27
CA LEU A 212 -19.95 -13.23 -8.74
C LEU A 212 -20.14 -13.55 -7.24
N GLU A 213 -19.39 -14.51 -6.69
CA GLU A 213 -19.44 -14.89 -5.29
C GLU A 213 -18.34 -14.22 -4.46
N ASN A 214 -17.43 -13.48 -5.11
CA ASN A 214 -16.32 -12.82 -4.44
C ASN A 214 -16.70 -11.36 -4.10
N PRO A 215 -17.07 -11.05 -2.85
CA PRO A 215 -17.51 -9.72 -2.46
C PRO A 215 -16.38 -8.68 -2.61
N LEU A 216 -15.12 -9.07 -2.45
CA LEU A 216 -13.98 -8.17 -2.64
C LEU A 216 -13.82 -7.78 -4.11
N ALA A 217 -13.92 -8.74 -5.03
CA ALA A 217 -13.86 -8.45 -6.46
C ALA A 217 -15.01 -7.55 -6.92
N LEU A 218 -16.23 -7.84 -6.47
CA LEU A 218 -17.40 -7.02 -6.76
C LEU A 218 -17.27 -5.59 -6.21
N ALA A 219 -16.78 -5.45 -4.98
CA ALA A 219 -16.54 -4.14 -4.37
C ALA A 219 -15.47 -3.35 -5.13
N LEU A 220 -14.39 -3.97 -5.59
CA LEU A 220 -13.39 -3.29 -6.42
C LEU A 220 -13.92 -2.94 -7.81
N GLU A 221 -14.73 -3.81 -8.41
CA GLU A 221 -15.35 -3.55 -9.71
C GLU A 221 -16.38 -2.40 -9.66
N SER A 222 -17.13 -2.25 -8.55
CA SER A 222 -18.04 -1.11 -8.36
C SER A 222 -17.31 0.23 -8.17
N MET A 223 -16.03 0.21 -7.81
CA MET A 223 -15.20 1.41 -7.71
C MET A 223 -14.68 1.89 -9.08
N ARG A 224 -14.93 1.17 -10.18
CA ARG A 224 -14.58 1.65 -11.51
C ARG A 224 -15.25 2.98 -11.83
N GLY A 225 -14.54 3.84 -12.55
CA GLY A 225 -14.98 5.22 -12.82
C GLY A 225 -14.60 6.22 -11.72
N ARG A 226 -14.22 5.75 -10.52
CA ARG A 226 -13.59 6.60 -9.51
C ARG A 226 -12.10 6.73 -9.81
N GLN A 227 -11.58 7.95 -9.72
CA GLN A 227 -10.17 8.24 -10.06
C GLN A 227 -9.21 7.75 -8.97
N SER A 228 -9.62 7.81 -7.70
CA SER A 228 -8.81 7.42 -6.56
C SER A 228 -9.62 6.69 -5.48
N LEU A 229 -8.97 5.73 -4.82
CA LEU A 229 -9.46 5.11 -3.58
C LEU A 229 -8.91 5.89 -2.39
N ARG A 230 -9.60 5.84 -1.25
CA ARG A 230 -9.22 6.61 -0.05
C ARG A 230 -8.27 5.81 0.83
N PHE A 231 -7.06 6.32 1.01
CA PHE A 231 -6.10 5.79 1.96
C PHE A 231 -6.52 6.16 3.39
N LEU A 232 -6.51 5.18 4.31
CA LEU A 232 -6.82 5.42 5.73
C LEU A 232 -5.59 5.34 6.63
N GLY A 233 -4.61 4.50 6.32
CA GLY A 233 -3.44 4.32 7.18
C GLY A 233 -2.75 2.98 7.00
N THR A 234 -1.70 2.77 7.78
CA THR A 234 -1.07 1.45 7.96
C THR A 234 -1.65 0.74 9.17
N VAL A 235 -1.74 -0.59 9.12
CA VAL A 235 -2.28 -1.43 10.19
C VAL A 235 -1.46 -2.69 10.33
N LYS A 236 -1.30 -3.21 11.55
CA LYS A 236 -0.65 -4.50 11.77
C LYS A 236 -1.62 -5.62 11.40
N LEU A 237 -1.16 -6.59 10.58
CA LEU A 237 -2.03 -7.66 10.10
C LEU A 237 -2.56 -8.56 11.23
N ARG A 238 -1.82 -8.66 12.34
CA ARG A 238 -2.23 -9.44 13.52
C ARG A 238 -3.42 -8.86 14.29
N ASP A 239 -3.70 -7.58 14.08
CA ASP A 239 -4.76 -6.85 14.80
C ASP A 239 -6.09 -6.88 14.02
N VAL A 240 -6.14 -7.53 12.85
CA VAL A 240 -7.29 -7.50 11.93
C VAL A 240 -7.61 -8.89 11.38
N TRP A 241 -8.90 -9.22 11.29
CA TRP A 241 -9.35 -10.42 10.58
C TRP A 241 -9.39 -10.16 9.07
N LEU A 242 -8.70 -11.01 8.32
CA LEU A 242 -8.56 -10.90 6.87
C LEU A 242 -9.36 -12.00 6.17
N ASP A 243 -10.16 -11.58 5.20
CA ASP A 243 -10.80 -12.46 4.23
C ASP A 243 -10.05 -12.34 2.90
N GLU A 244 -9.18 -13.33 2.65
CA GLU A 244 -8.37 -13.47 1.43
C GLU A 244 -9.09 -14.26 0.33
N SER A 245 -10.40 -14.49 0.50
CA SER A 245 -11.18 -15.11 -0.57
C SER A 245 -11.06 -14.28 -1.84
N GLY A 246 -10.82 -14.97 -2.96
CA GLY A 246 -10.80 -14.33 -4.26
C GLY A 246 -9.46 -14.05 -4.93
N ASN A 247 -8.33 -14.35 -4.29
CA ASN A 247 -7.00 -14.27 -4.88
C ASN A 247 -6.74 -12.94 -5.60
N VAL A 248 -7.16 -11.83 -4.99
CA VAL A 248 -6.97 -10.49 -5.55
C VAL A 248 -5.52 -10.03 -5.32
N GLU A 249 -4.94 -9.51 -6.38
CA GLU A 249 -3.56 -9.06 -6.48
C GLU A 249 -3.54 -7.58 -6.85
N MET A 250 -2.53 -6.86 -6.38
CA MET A 250 -2.30 -5.48 -6.76
C MET A 250 -0.95 -5.35 -7.48
N ASP A 251 -0.97 -4.70 -8.64
CA ASP A 251 0.21 -4.39 -9.43
C ASP A 251 0.41 -2.87 -9.47
N ILE A 252 1.67 -2.45 -9.41
CA ILE A 252 2.07 -1.05 -9.53
C ILE A 252 2.75 -0.85 -10.88
N HIS A 253 2.26 0.11 -11.66
CA HIS A 253 2.83 0.42 -12.96
C HIS A 253 4.30 0.86 -12.82
N PRO A 254 5.24 0.35 -13.64
CA PRO A 254 6.68 0.60 -13.46
C PRO A 254 7.08 2.08 -13.58
N ARG A 255 6.26 2.89 -14.25
CA ARG A 255 6.47 4.36 -14.38
C ARG A 255 5.90 5.17 -13.20
N ALA A 256 5.10 4.58 -12.32
CA ALA A 256 4.53 5.24 -11.15
C ALA A 256 5.56 5.28 -10.01
N ALA A 257 6.58 6.12 -10.17
CA ALA A 257 7.74 6.15 -9.27
C ALA A 257 7.36 6.45 -7.82
N LEU A 258 6.41 7.36 -7.58
CA LEU A 258 5.95 7.72 -6.24
C LEU A 258 5.27 6.56 -5.55
N SER A 259 4.33 5.89 -6.23
CA SER A 259 3.67 4.69 -5.73
C SER A 259 4.70 3.61 -5.41
N ARG A 260 5.63 3.33 -6.33
CA ARG A 260 6.65 2.32 -6.12
C ARG A 260 7.48 2.60 -4.87
N VAL A 261 8.06 3.80 -4.74
CA VAL A 261 8.86 4.19 -3.58
C VAL A 261 8.05 4.13 -2.28
N TYR A 262 6.78 4.55 -2.32
CA TYR A 262 5.90 4.49 -1.15
C TYR A 262 5.68 3.05 -0.66
N PHE A 263 5.31 2.14 -1.56
CA PHE A 263 5.08 0.74 -1.21
C PHE A 263 6.37 -0.02 -0.88
N GLU A 264 7.48 0.30 -1.54
CA GLU A 264 8.82 -0.21 -1.19
C GLU A 264 9.21 0.21 0.24
N ASN A 265 9.01 1.48 0.60
CA ASN A 265 9.32 1.95 1.95
C ASN A 265 8.43 1.28 3.02
N ILE A 266 7.19 0.90 2.69
CA ILE A 266 6.31 0.26 3.68
C ILE A 266 6.62 -1.24 3.81
N PHE A 267 6.85 -1.94 2.71
CA PHE A 267 6.94 -3.41 2.72
C PHE A 267 8.36 -3.97 2.66
N CYS A 268 9.35 -3.18 2.23
CA CYS A 268 10.72 -3.66 2.02
C CYS A 268 11.73 -3.15 3.06
N LEU A 269 11.35 -2.25 3.97
CA LEU A 269 12.27 -1.76 5.01
C LEU A 269 12.46 -2.75 6.17
N LEU A 270 11.46 -3.59 6.44
CA LEU A 270 11.52 -4.58 7.53
C LEU A 270 11.57 -6.00 6.96
N PRO A 271 12.36 -6.90 7.55
CA PRO A 271 12.39 -8.30 7.14
C PRO A 271 11.02 -8.94 7.38
N PHE A 272 10.63 -9.83 6.47
CA PHE A 272 9.41 -10.61 6.64
C PHE A 272 9.59 -11.57 7.83
N PRO A 273 8.63 -11.63 8.78
CA PRO A 273 8.75 -12.49 9.95
C PRO A 273 8.87 -13.96 9.52
N PRO A 274 9.76 -14.76 10.11
CA PRO A 274 9.86 -16.17 9.75
C PRO A 274 8.51 -16.87 9.98
N ALA A 275 8.17 -17.81 9.10
CA ALA A 275 6.88 -18.52 9.12
C ALA A 275 6.54 -19.17 10.48
N SER A 276 7.56 -19.41 11.31
CA SER A 276 7.50 -20.18 12.55
C SER A 276 6.80 -19.50 13.72
N THR A 277 6.63 -18.17 13.73
CA THR A 277 6.23 -17.46 14.98
C THR A 277 4.75 -17.09 15.06
N SER A 278 3.99 -17.20 13.97
CA SER A 278 2.57 -16.77 13.95
C SER A 278 1.57 -17.80 13.39
N GLN A 279 2.03 -18.98 12.94
CA GLN A 279 1.18 -20.00 12.33
C GLN A 279 0.52 -20.98 13.32
N LEU A 280 0.13 -20.54 14.53
CA LEU A 280 -0.60 -21.43 15.44
C LEU A 280 -2.09 -21.64 15.09
N TYR A 281 -2.64 -20.99 14.04
CA TYR A 281 -4.10 -21.00 13.82
C TYR A 281 -4.63 -21.36 12.41
N VAL A 282 -3.81 -21.56 11.36
CA VAL A 282 -4.34 -22.04 10.06
C VAL A 282 -3.28 -22.89 9.33
N ALA A 283 -3.23 -24.19 9.65
CA ALA A 283 -2.23 -25.14 9.12
C ALA A 283 -2.39 -25.50 7.63
N ASP A 284 -3.48 -25.09 6.97
CA ASP A 284 -3.81 -25.56 5.62
C ASP A 284 -3.70 -24.48 4.52
N SER A 285 -3.21 -23.28 4.84
CA SER A 285 -3.04 -22.26 3.79
C SER A 285 -1.61 -22.30 3.23
N PRO A 286 -1.40 -22.61 1.93
CA PRO A 286 -0.09 -22.56 1.26
C PRO A 286 0.43 -21.12 1.09
N ALA A 287 -0.09 -20.18 1.89
CA ALA A 287 0.19 -18.78 1.81
C ALA A 287 1.57 -18.50 2.41
N GLY A 288 2.54 -18.25 1.53
CA GLY A 288 3.91 -17.85 1.89
C GLY A 288 3.96 -16.63 2.82
N THR A 289 5.15 -16.35 3.33
CA THR A 289 5.42 -15.33 4.34
C THR A 289 4.87 -13.95 3.98
N ARG A 290 4.14 -13.32 4.91
CA ARG A 290 3.47 -12.03 4.72
C ARG A 290 4.14 -10.92 5.52
N SER A 291 3.96 -9.68 5.08
CA SER A 291 4.44 -8.50 5.82
C SER A 291 3.70 -8.35 7.14
N GLU A 292 4.35 -7.79 8.16
CA GLU A 292 3.67 -7.50 9.45
C GLU A 292 2.65 -6.35 9.31
N LEU A 293 2.95 -5.39 8.43
CA LEU A 293 2.12 -4.24 8.14
C LEU A 293 1.30 -4.45 6.87
N GLY A 294 0.13 -3.83 6.83
CA GLY A 294 -0.72 -3.68 5.66
C GLY A 294 -1.21 -2.23 5.52
N ILE A 295 -1.64 -1.87 4.32
CA ILE A 295 -2.20 -0.56 3.99
C ILE A 295 -3.72 -0.67 3.92
N LYS A 296 -4.41 0.04 4.82
CA LYS A 296 -5.87 0.07 4.93
C LYS A 296 -6.46 1.08 3.96
N ILE A 297 -7.39 0.63 3.14
CA ILE A 297 -8.06 1.43 2.09
C ILE A 297 -9.57 1.31 2.28
N ALA A 298 -10.28 2.42 2.18
CA ALA A 298 -11.74 2.45 2.18
C ALA A 298 -12.28 2.34 0.74
N LEU A 299 -13.25 1.43 0.55
CA LEU A 299 -14.05 1.30 -0.66
C LEU A 299 -15.42 1.96 -0.41
N GLY A 300 -15.50 3.27 -0.64
CA GLY A 300 -16.72 4.07 -0.46
C GLY A 300 -16.40 5.54 -0.21
N ASP A 301 -17.42 6.39 -0.28
CA ASP A 301 -17.29 7.84 -0.01
C ASP A 301 -17.52 8.20 1.46
N THR A 302 -18.21 7.34 2.20
CA THR A 302 -18.58 7.58 3.59
C THR A 302 -17.59 6.92 4.55
N ASP A 303 -17.51 7.46 5.77
CA ASP A 303 -16.83 6.82 6.91
C ASP A 303 -17.80 5.96 7.74
N GLY A 304 -18.87 5.47 7.09
CA GLY A 304 -19.92 4.72 7.75
C GLY A 304 -19.45 3.32 8.17
N PRO A 305 -20.16 2.68 9.12
CA PRO A 305 -19.93 1.28 9.46
C PRO A 305 -20.12 0.33 8.27
N ASP A 306 -20.89 0.76 7.27
CA ASP A 306 -21.16 0.00 6.04
C ASP A 306 -20.03 0.13 5.00
N THR A 307 -19.04 0.98 5.24
CA THR A 307 -17.92 1.16 4.32
C THR A 307 -17.07 -0.09 4.29
N THR A 308 -16.92 -0.67 3.09
CA THR A 308 -16.07 -1.85 2.92
C THR A 308 -14.62 -1.42 3.00
N HIS A 309 -13.86 -2.09 3.86
CA HIS A 309 -12.43 -1.83 4.02
C HIS A 309 -11.62 -2.98 3.47
N ILE A 310 -10.52 -2.65 2.81
CA ILE A 310 -9.55 -3.63 2.31
C ILE A 310 -8.17 -3.34 2.87
N ILE A 311 -7.33 -4.36 2.89
CA ILE A 311 -5.92 -4.26 3.25
C ILE A 311 -5.08 -4.77 2.08
N VAL A 312 -4.12 -3.96 1.68
CA VAL A 312 -3.04 -4.35 0.78
C VAL A 312 -1.83 -4.74 1.62
N PHE A 313 -1.22 -5.89 1.35
CA PHE A 313 -0.05 -6.36 2.09
C PHE A 313 0.94 -7.07 1.16
N GLY A 314 2.20 -7.12 1.57
CA GLY A 314 3.25 -7.84 0.86
C GLY A 314 3.22 -9.34 1.19
N GLN A 315 3.43 -10.18 0.19
CA GLN A 315 3.61 -11.62 0.34
C GLN A 315 4.81 -12.09 -0.47
N VAL A 316 5.72 -12.83 0.16
CA VAL A 316 6.87 -13.45 -0.52
C VAL A 316 6.36 -14.61 -1.37
N THR A 317 6.57 -14.53 -2.70
CA THR A 317 6.04 -15.54 -3.64
C THR A 317 6.91 -16.79 -3.70
N SER A 318 8.22 -16.65 -3.50
CA SER A 318 9.16 -17.75 -3.38
C SER A 318 10.27 -17.34 -2.42
N PRO A 319 10.72 -18.20 -1.51
CA PRO A 319 11.84 -17.88 -0.61
C PRO A 319 13.14 -17.60 -1.37
N THR A 320 13.29 -18.14 -2.59
CA THR A 320 14.48 -17.92 -3.45
C THR A 320 14.37 -16.65 -4.29
N ALA A 321 13.16 -16.16 -4.55
CA ALA A 321 12.96 -14.96 -5.34
C ALA A 321 12.87 -13.75 -4.42
N ARG A 322 13.75 -12.76 -4.62
CA ARG A 322 13.72 -11.47 -3.91
C ARG A 322 12.55 -10.57 -4.35
N SER A 323 11.43 -11.16 -4.73
CA SER A 323 10.24 -10.48 -5.22
C SER A 323 9.09 -10.68 -4.25
N ILE A 324 8.54 -9.57 -3.79
CA ILE A 324 7.28 -9.55 -3.05
C ILE A 324 6.13 -9.35 -4.03
N LYS A 325 4.98 -9.92 -3.70
CA LYS A 325 3.74 -9.78 -4.43
C LYS A 325 2.72 -9.10 -3.54
N LEU A 326 2.02 -8.11 -4.07
CA LEU A 326 1.04 -7.37 -3.29
C LEU A 326 -0.30 -8.09 -3.39
N ARG A 327 -0.82 -8.50 -2.24
CA ARG A 327 -2.10 -9.18 -2.07
C ARG A 327 -3.12 -8.22 -1.47
N VAL A 328 -4.38 -8.50 -1.73
CA VAL A 328 -5.49 -7.70 -1.24
C VAL A 328 -6.47 -8.62 -0.50
N ALA A 329 -6.82 -8.24 0.72
CA ALA A 329 -7.83 -8.91 1.53
C ALA A 329 -8.90 -7.93 1.97
N ARG A 330 -10.10 -8.44 2.21
CA ARG A 330 -11.17 -7.66 2.84
C ARG A 330 -11.01 -7.73 4.36
N ILE A 331 -11.25 -6.62 5.05
CA ILE A 331 -11.34 -6.60 6.51
C ILE A 331 -12.70 -7.12 6.94
N THR A 332 -12.73 -8.08 7.87
CA THR A 332 -13.96 -8.57 8.49
C THR A 332 -13.97 -8.23 9.99
N SER A 333 -15.15 -7.96 10.54
CA SER A 333 -15.32 -7.70 11.99
C SER A 333 -15.13 -8.97 12.84
N HIS A 334 -15.37 -10.12 12.22
CA HIS A 334 -15.27 -11.44 12.83
C HIS A 334 -14.31 -12.32 12.03
N PRO A 335 -13.71 -13.34 12.65
CA PRO A 335 -12.94 -14.33 11.92
C PRO A 335 -13.79 -14.90 10.77
N PRO A 336 -13.21 -15.11 9.58
CA PRO A 336 -13.94 -15.67 8.45
C PRO A 336 -14.64 -16.96 8.91
N PRO A 337 -15.95 -17.13 8.63
CA PRO A 337 -16.62 -18.37 8.98
C PRO A 337 -15.86 -19.49 8.30
N LYS A 338 -15.32 -20.44 9.09
CA LYS A 338 -14.73 -21.66 8.54
C LYS A 338 -15.79 -22.23 7.62
N SER A 339 -15.46 -22.39 6.33
CA SER A 339 -16.37 -22.94 5.34
C SER A 339 -16.60 -24.41 5.70
N LEU A 340 -17.47 -24.64 6.68
CA LEU A 340 -17.96 -25.96 6.96
C LEU A 340 -18.69 -26.40 5.70
N PRO A 341 -18.41 -27.61 5.18
CA PRO A 341 -19.12 -28.15 4.04
C PRO A 341 -20.61 -28.03 4.35
N ARG A 342 -21.32 -27.25 3.52
CA ARG A 342 -22.73 -26.93 3.74
C ARG A 342 -23.47 -28.26 3.79
N VAL A 343 -23.96 -28.64 4.96
CA VAL A 343 -24.78 -29.85 5.09
C VAL A 343 -25.95 -29.66 4.12
N PRO A 344 -26.21 -30.62 3.21
CA PRO A 344 -27.29 -30.50 2.26
C PRO A 344 -28.57 -30.21 3.05
N ARG A 345 -29.27 -29.14 2.67
CA ARG A 345 -30.53 -28.80 3.32
C ARG A 345 -31.50 -29.97 3.08
N PRO A 346 -32.37 -30.33 4.04
CA PRO A 346 -33.36 -31.38 3.86
C PRO A 346 -34.23 -31.21 2.60
N ASP A 347 -34.41 -29.95 2.15
CA ASP A 347 -35.15 -29.57 0.95
C ASP A 347 -34.28 -29.37 -0.30
N ASP A 348 -32.94 -29.50 -0.19
CA ASP A 348 -32.06 -29.44 -1.35
C ASP A 348 -32.31 -30.73 -2.15
N PRO A 349 -32.81 -30.65 -3.40
CA PRO A 349 -33.15 -31.84 -4.17
C PRO A 349 -31.92 -32.74 -4.21
N THR A 350 -32.03 -33.91 -3.57
CA THR A 350 -30.94 -34.89 -3.51
C THR A 350 -30.45 -35.05 -4.95
N PRO A 351 -29.16 -34.83 -5.25
CA PRO A 351 -28.66 -34.82 -6.61
C PRO A 351 -29.18 -36.09 -7.29
N ARG A 352 -30.12 -35.91 -8.22
CA ARG A 352 -30.79 -37.04 -8.86
C ARG A 352 -29.68 -37.84 -9.49
N ARG A 353 -29.48 -39.07 -9.00
CA ARG A 353 -28.46 -39.96 -9.55
C ARG A 353 -28.64 -39.94 -11.07
N PRO A 354 -27.62 -39.56 -11.85
CA PRO A 354 -27.75 -39.64 -13.29
C PRO A 354 -28.19 -41.06 -13.62
N PRO A 355 -29.16 -41.24 -14.55
CA PRO A 355 -29.63 -42.56 -14.91
C PRO A 355 -28.42 -43.41 -15.20
N ILE A 356 -28.31 -44.55 -14.50
CA ILE A 356 -27.28 -45.55 -14.73
C ILE A 356 -27.51 -46.03 -16.15
N ALA A 357 -26.84 -45.40 -17.11
CA ALA A 357 -26.83 -45.89 -18.47
C ALA A 357 -26.22 -47.29 -18.39
N PHE A 358 -27.09 -48.27 -18.59
CA PHE A 358 -26.80 -49.67 -18.75
C PHE A 358 -25.72 -49.84 -19.83
N GLY A 359 -24.45 -49.81 -19.42
CA GLY A 359 -23.33 -50.30 -20.21
C GLY A 359 -23.34 -51.82 -20.23
N ARG A 360 -24.37 -52.41 -20.87
CA ARG A 360 -24.45 -53.83 -21.18
C ARG A 360 -24.71 -53.98 -22.67
N THR A 361 -23.69 -53.72 -23.48
CA THR A 361 -23.58 -54.31 -24.81
C THR A 361 -22.25 -55.02 -24.94
N LYS A 362 -22.39 -56.34 -25.00
CA LYS A 362 -21.39 -57.32 -25.40
C LYS A 362 -20.73 -56.88 -26.72
N SER A 363 -19.41 -56.95 -26.79
CA SER A 363 -18.73 -57.31 -28.04
C SER A 363 -17.76 -58.45 -27.74
N ILE A 364 -18.33 -59.65 -27.72
CA ILE A 364 -17.64 -60.86 -28.15
C ILE A 364 -17.30 -60.62 -29.63
N GLY A 365 -16.02 -60.58 -29.98
CA GLY A 365 -15.60 -60.32 -31.37
C GLY A 365 -14.10 -60.14 -31.53
N ALA A 366 -13.41 -61.27 -31.63
CA ALA A 366 -12.15 -61.56 -32.32
C ALA A 366 -11.31 -60.41 -32.94
N GLY A 367 -10.00 -60.46 -32.69
CA GLY A 367 -8.97 -59.72 -33.44
C GLY A 367 -7.84 -59.22 -32.55
N ALA A 368 -7.08 -60.10 -31.91
CA ALA A 368 -5.74 -60.45 -32.42
C ALA A 368 -4.89 -59.21 -32.78
N LEU A 369 -4.06 -58.73 -31.84
CA LEU A 369 -2.70 -58.29 -32.17
C LEU A 369 -1.78 -58.56 -30.98
N LYS A 370 -1.09 -59.69 -31.14
CA LYS A 370 -0.01 -60.26 -30.35
C LYS A 370 1.21 -59.33 -30.40
N ARG A 371 1.70 -58.89 -29.25
CA ARG A 371 3.14 -58.65 -29.05
C ARG A 371 3.52 -58.98 -27.60
N THR A 372 3.80 -60.26 -27.45
CA THR A 372 4.63 -60.85 -26.42
C THR A 372 6.08 -60.40 -26.62
N ALA A 373 6.73 -59.89 -25.57
CA ALA A 373 8.10 -60.24 -25.25
C ALA A 373 8.28 -60.10 -23.74
N SER A 374 8.47 -61.26 -23.13
CA SER A 374 8.71 -61.53 -21.73
C SER A 374 10.18 -61.27 -21.38
N SER A 375 10.46 -60.94 -20.12
CA SER A 375 11.50 -61.55 -19.29
C SER A 375 11.45 -60.89 -17.90
N SER A 376 10.80 -61.48 -16.89
CA SER A 376 11.24 -62.61 -16.06
C SER A 376 12.40 -62.27 -15.12
N SER A 377 12.07 -62.06 -13.84
CA SER A 377 12.68 -62.81 -12.74
C SER A 377 11.87 -62.60 -11.45
N SER A 378 11.19 -63.69 -11.07
CA SER A 378 10.82 -64.16 -9.72
C SER A 378 12.00 -64.08 -8.73
N VAL A 379 11.94 -64.27 -7.41
CA VAL A 379 11.17 -65.13 -6.49
C VAL A 379 11.51 -64.57 -5.06
N LEU A 380 10.63 -64.45 -4.06
CA LEU A 380 10.34 -65.37 -2.92
C LEU A 380 9.51 -64.54 -1.91
N ALA A 381 8.29 -64.95 -1.50
CA ALA A 381 7.98 -65.93 -0.43
C ALA A 381 8.45 -65.41 0.96
N LEU A 382 7.73 -65.48 2.09
CA LEU A 382 6.59 -66.27 2.53
C LEU A 382 6.13 -65.73 3.92
N HIS A 383 5.07 -66.31 4.47
CA HIS A 383 4.50 -66.25 5.83
C HIS A 383 3.43 -65.16 6.11
N GLN A 384 2.12 -65.49 6.15
CA GLN A 384 1.38 -66.35 7.11
C GLN A 384 1.25 -65.65 8.48
N GLU A 385 0.14 -65.66 9.24
CA GLU A 385 -1.30 -65.91 9.16
C GLU A 385 -1.85 -65.49 10.55
N ASN A 386 -3.17 -65.62 10.75
CA ASN A 386 -3.87 -65.70 12.04
C ASN A 386 -4.11 -64.36 12.75
N GLY A 387 -5.32 -64.01 13.18
CA GLY A 387 -6.59 -64.72 13.18
C GLY A 387 -7.52 -64.11 14.23
N VAL A 388 -8.83 -64.33 14.07
CA VAL A 388 -9.86 -64.46 15.14
C VAL A 388 -10.15 -63.14 15.92
N SER A 389 -11.35 -62.65 16.24
CA SER A 389 -12.69 -63.19 16.45
C SER A 389 -13.69 -62.03 16.54
N SER A 390 -14.93 -62.29 16.12
CA SER A 390 -16.18 -61.96 16.84
C SER A 390 -16.39 -60.54 17.42
N LYS A 391 -17.44 -59.85 16.94
CA LYS A 391 -18.66 -59.64 17.75
C LYS A 391 -19.85 -59.13 16.94
N LYS A 392 -20.88 -59.96 17.00
CA LYS A 392 -22.25 -59.82 16.53
C LYS A 392 -23.00 -58.98 17.58
N LEU A 393 -23.56 -57.82 17.22
CA LEU A 393 -24.55 -57.15 18.05
C LEU A 393 -25.84 -56.94 17.26
N LYS A 394 -26.86 -57.55 17.86
CA LYS A 394 -28.26 -57.69 17.50
C LYS A 394 -28.97 -56.49 18.11
N LEU A 395 -29.63 -55.66 17.31
CA LEU A 395 -30.61 -54.70 17.81
C LEU A 395 -31.95 -54.95 17.15
N THR A 396 -32.91 -55.08 18.04
CA THR A 396 -34.24 -55.62 17.92
C THR A 396 -35.21 -54.60 17.35
N ALA A 397 -36.15 -55.12 16.57
CA ALA A 397 -37.38 -54.44 16.20
C ALA A 397 -38.18 -54.04 17.46
N ASN A 398 -38.73 -52.84 17.46
CA ASN A 398 -39.96 -52.54 18.18
C ASN A 398 -40.88 -51.76 17.23
N ALA A 399 -42.02 -52.38 16.97
CA ALA A 399 -43.15 -51.84 16.27
C ALA A 399 -44.05 -51.16 17.29
N GLU A 400 -44.35 -49.88 17.11
CA GLU A 400 -45.55 -49.28 17.68
C GLU A 400 -46.36 -48.60 16.59
N LYS A 401 -47.60 -49.08 16.50
CA LYS A 401 -48.70 -48.60 15.68
C LYS A 401 -49.09 -47.19 16.14
N HIS A 402 -49.18 -46.25 15.21
CA HIS A 402 -50.17 -45.18 15.31
C HIS A 402 -50.94 -45.03 14.00
N GLN A 403 -52.27 -45.04 14.16
CA GLN A 403 -53.28 -45.00 13.11
C GLN A 403 -53.32 -43.67 12.34
N PRO A 404 -53.86 -43.67 11.10
CA PRO A 404 -54.04 -42.48 10.29
C PRO A 404 -55.32 -41.72 10.67
N LYS A 405 -55.25 -40.39 10.75
CA LYS A 405 -56.42 -39.49 10.72
C LYS A 405 -56.47 -38.77 9.36
N PRO A 406 -57.61 -38.79 8.64
CA PRO A 406 -57.79 -38.05 7.40
C PRO A 406 -58.42 -36.69 7.71
N LEU A 407 -57.77 -35.59 7.31
CA LEU A 407 -58.43 -34.29 7.20
C LEU A 407 -57.94 -33.59 5.93
N THR A 408 -58.76 -33.75 4.90
CA THR A 408 -59.11 -32.78 3.86
C THR A 408 -58.90 -31.33 4.28
N GLY A 409 -58.27 -30.53 3.42
CA GLY A 409 -58.23 -29.08 3.54
C GLY A 409 -57.28 -28.43 2.55
N ASP A 410 -57.81 -28.00 1.42
CA ASP A 410 -57.15 -27.14 0.44
C ASP A 410 -56.52 -25.92 1.12
N LYS A 411 -55.19 -25.83 1.07
CA LYS A 411 -54.46 -24.61 1.45
C LYS A 411 -54.09 -23.85 0.19
N VAL A 412 -55.06 -23.09 -0.28
CA VAL A 412 -54.89 -21.92 -1.13
C VAL A 412 -53.93 -20.94 -0.44
N PHE A 413 -52.90 -20.52 -1.16
CA PHE A 413 -51.90 -19.56 -0.75
C PHE A 413 -52.57 -18.19 -0.50
N LYS A 414 -52.84 -17.86 0.77
CA LYS A 414 -53.37 -16.53 1.15
C LYS A 414 -52.22 -15.53 1.25
N VAL A 415 -52.12 -14.67 0.23
CA VAL A 415 -51.32 -13.44 0.28
C VAL A 415 -51.92 -12.51 1.35
N PRO A 416 -51.12 -11.99 2.30
CA PRO A 416 -51.59 -10.98 3.25
C PRO A 416 -52.16 -9.75 2.53
N PRO A 417 -53.37 -9.27 2.85
CA PRO A 417 -53.91 -8.08 2.22
C PRO A 417 -53.06 -6.86 2.60
N LEU A 418 -52.53 -6.18 1.58
CA LEU A 418 -51.86 -4.89 1.73
C LEU A 418 -52.86 -3.86 2.27
N PRO A 419 -52.47 -3.00 3.23
CA PRO A 419 -53.37 -2.01 3.81
C PRO A 419 -53.89 -1.05 2.73
N GLY A 420 -55.23 -0.97 2.64
CA GLY A 420 -55.95 -0.17 1.67
C GLY A 420 -55.67 1.33 1.83
N LYS A 421 -55.49 2.01 0.71
CA LYS A 421 -55.42 3.48 0.63
C LYS A 421 -56.79 4.06 0.99
N ALA A 422 -56.92 4.56 2.22
CA ALA A 422 -58.02 5.44 2.58
C ALA A 422 -57.80 6.81 1.93
N ARG A 423 -58.71 7.19 1.03
CA ARG A 423 -58.94 8.57 0.60
C ARG A 423 -59.35 9.39 1.83
N GLY A 424 -58.43 10.17 2.37
CA GLY A 424 -58.67 11.19 3.40
C GLY A 424 -58.32 12.58 2.87
N LYS A 425 -59.28 13.49 2.96
CA LYS A 425 -59.27 14.87 2.46
C LYS A 425 -59.01 15.79 3.67
N GLY A 426 -57.96 16.61 3.65
CA GLY A 426 -57.67 17.64 4.67
C GLY A 426 -56.16 17.87 4.81
N LYS A 427 -55.61 19.03 4.39
CA LYS A 427 -55.14 20.12 5.29
C LYS A 427 -54.39 19.54 6.50
N GLU A 428 -53.06 19.58 6.56
CA GLU A 428 -52.24 20.76 6.85
C GLU A 428 -50.76 20.44 6.51
N LYS A 429 -49.97 21.46 6.17
CA LYS A 429 -48.54 21.30 5.88
C LYS A 429 -47.78 21.24 7.21
N GLU A 430 -47.28 20.07 7.58
CA GLU A 430 -46.27 19.93 8.61
C GLU A 430 -44.95 19.49 7.94
N ASP A 431 -44.00 20.41 7.98
CA ASP A 431 -42.68 20.31 7.36
C ASP A 431 -41.79 19.39 8.20
N VAL A 432 -41.59 18.16 7.72
CA VAL A 432 -40.80 17.09 8.35
C VAL A 432 -39.29 17.31 8.22
N PHE A 433 -38.86 18.41 7.62
CA PHE A 433 -37.48 18.89 7.70
C PHE A 433 -37.41 20.14 8.57
N GLY A 434 -37.24 19.90 9.87
CA GLY A 434 -37.07 20.95 10.87
C GLY A 434 -36.04 22.01 10.46
N PRO A 435 -36.23 23.28 10.87
CA PRO A 435 -35.36 24.37 10.50
C PRO A 435 -33.95 24.14 11.04
N ARG A 436 -32.96 24.16 10.13
CA ARG A 436 -31.55 24.18 10.50
C ARG A 436 -31.27 25.42 11.36
N PRO A 437 -30.62 25.30 12.53
CA PRO A 437 -30.28 26.46 13.33
C PRO A 437 -29.25 27.32 12.59
N LEU A 438 -29.68 28.51 12.21
CA LEU A 438 -28.82 29.64 11.86
C LEU A 438 -27.92 29.94 13.06
N PHE A 439 -26.62 29.70 12.91
CA PHE A 439 -25.63 30.14 13.88
C PHE A 439 -25.67 31.66 13.98
N LYS A 440 -26.12 32.09 15.16
CA LYS A 440 -26.22 33.46 15.63
C LYS A 440 -24.81 34.05 15.73
N LYS A 441 -24.53 35.02 14.86
CA LYS A 441 -23.35 35.87 14.90
C LYS A 441 -23.40 36.65 16.22
N ILE A 442 -22.52 36.32 17.16
CA ILE A 442 -22.33 37.08 18.39
C ILE A 442 -21.52 38.33 18.02
N SER A 443 -22.16 39.48 18.19
CA SER A 443 -21.58 40.81 18.15
C SER A 443 -21.46 41.34 19.58
N THR A 444 -20.22 41.50 20.07
CA THR A 444 -19.78 42.39 21.16
C THR A 444 -18.26 42.24 21.26
N GLY A 445 -17.42 43.28 21.35
CA GLY A 445 -17.66 44.71 21.44
C GLY A 445 -16.37 45.50 21.18
N ASP A 446 -16.53 46.81 21.14
CA ASP A 446 -15.54 47.86 20.93
C ASP A 446 -14.27 47.73 21.79
N VAL A 447 -13.11 47.80 21.12
CA VAL A 447 -11.93 48.52 21.62
C VAL A 447 -11.33 49.27 20.42
N SER A 448 -11.44 50.59 20.44
CA SER A 448 -10.71 51.50 19.55
C SER A 448 -9.22 51.47 19.89
N GLU A 449 -8.37 51.24 18.88
CA GLU A 449 -7.10 51.95 18.73
C GLU A 449 -6.47 51.73 17.32
N ASN A 450 -6.41 52.81 16.56
CA ASN A 450 -5.42 53.20 15.54
C ASN A 450 -4.96 52.21 14.45
N GLY A 451 -5.64 52.32 13.29
CA GLY A 451 -5.08 52.73 11.99
C GLY A 451 -3.77 52.15 11.47
N GLN A 452 -3.86 51.31 10.43
CA GLN A 452 -3.10 51.36 9.15
C GLN A 452 -3.29 50.01 8.43
N ASP A 453 -4.31 49.83 7.56
CA ASP A 453 -4.43 48.64 6.70
C ASP A 453 -5.32 48.90 5.46
N ALA A 454 -4.92 49.84 4.61
CA ALA A 454 -5.63 50.12 3.35
C ALA A 454 -4.98 49.52 2.09
N ASP A 455 -3.75 49.01 2.14
CA ASP A 455 -3.01 48.59 0.93
C ASP A 455 -3.00 47.07 0.67
N GLU A 456 -3.41 46.22 1.61
CA GLU A 456 -3.29 44.77 1.44
C GLU A 456 -4.41 44.15 0.58
N ASN A 457 -5.58 44.81 0.52
CA ASN A 457 -6.74 44.33 -0.23
C ASN A 457 -6.68 44.62 -1.75
N GLU A 458 -5.77 45.49 -2.20
CA GLU A 458 -5.58 45.80 -3.62
C GLU A 458 -4.61 44.82 -4.30
N LEU A 459 -3.62 44.31 -3.56
CA LEU A 459 -2.68 43.29 -4.04
C LEU A 459 -3.33 41.90 -4.22
N GLU A 460 -4.31 41.54 -3.37
CA GLU A 460 -5.02 40.27 -3.47
C GLU A 460 -6.01 40.23 -4.67
N ARG A 461 -6.56 41.40 -5.06
CA ARG A 461 -7.41 41.52 -6.26
C ARG A 461 -6.62 41.46 -7.57
N ALA A 462 -5.35 41.86 -7.58
CA ALA A 462 -4.49 41.75 -8.77
C ALA A 462 -4.08 40.30 -9.08
N ASN A 463 -3.81 39.48 -8.05
CA ASN A 463 -3.39 38.09 -8.24
C ASN A 463 -4.50 37.15 -8.71
N LYS A 464 -5.77 37.44 -8.37
CA LYS A 464 -6.92 36.64 -8.85
C LYS A 464 -7.19 36.81 -10.36
N LYS A 465 -6.83 37.96 -10.95
CA LYS A 465 -6.98 38.21 -12.40
C LYS A 465 -5.89 37.57 -13.26
N PHE A 466 -4.76 37.16 -12.69
CA PHE A 466 -3.67 36.51 -13.45
C PHE A 466 -3.93 35.01 -13.67
N HIS A 467 -4.59 34.33 -12.73
CA HIS A 467 -4.90 32.90 -12.86
C HIS A 467 -6.10 32.58 -13.77
N GLN A 468 -6.98 33.53 -14.04
CA GLN A 468 -8.15 33.29 -14.90
C GLN A 468 -7.85 33.43 -16.41
N LYS A 469 -6.67 33.95 -16.79
CA LYS A 469 -6.31 34.19 -18.20
C LYS A 469 -5.41 33.11 -18.83
N CYS A 470 -5.00 32.09 -18.07
CA CYS A 470 -4.13 31.01 -18.57
C CYS A 470 -4.86 29.70 -18.89
N ASN A 471 -6.20 29.66 -18.86
CA ASN A 471 -6.99 28.44 -19.08
C ASN A 471 -7.93 28.46 -20.31
N LEU A 472 -7.74 29.41 -21.25
CA LEU A 472 -8.34 29.30 -22.58
C LEU A 472 -7.27 29.59 -23.64
N GLY A 473 -6.82 28.54 -24.33
CA GLY A 473 -6.04 28.67 -25.55
C GLY A 473 -5.06 27.52 -25.77
N ALA A 474 -5.56 26.34 -26.17
CA ALA A 474 -4.88 25.42 -27.09
C ALA A 474 -5.74 24.15 -27.34
N PHE A 475 -6.91 24.34 -27.93
CA PHE A 475 -7.40 23.44 -28.98
C PHE A 475 -7.32 24.24 -30.28
N ALA A 476 -6.28 23.96 -31.07
CA ALA A 476 -6.18 24.17 -32.52
C ALA A 476 -4.84 23.57 -32.95
#